data_AF-A0A7S0AEP7-F1
#
_entry.id   AF-A0A7S0AEP7-F1
#
_cell.length_a   1.000
_cell.length_b   1.000
_cell.length_c   1.000
_cell.angle_alpha   90.00
_cell.angle_beta   90.00
_cell.angle_gamma   90.00
#
_symmetry.space_group_name_H-M   'P 1'
#
loop_
_entity.id
_entity.type
_entity.pdbx_description
1 polymer ?
#
loop_
_entity_poly.entity_id
_entity_poly.type
_entity_poly.pdbx_seq_one_letter_code
_entity_poly.pdbx_strand_id
1 'polypeptide(L)'
;QVRTLMSLEVVPLASNMSDEIHELVRFFMDEIRVDARIVTLMTDELGFETITDFAHYWTSDEYQQGVEEDIVALVPAFARDLSAPGARLQVSRLRRAWEVARLGRPPDPPTVAYGLLSEPMPDCSYAAVFAAVELALFEPWRVIDVDEASCTVDYCEGGLERRMRLGSSGTEVIERVIVREEVGEVIFQKFEEATGGAQGRARPATG
;
A
#
# COMPACT_ATOMS: atom_id res chain seq x y z
N GLN A 1 36.61 32.35 40.58
CA GLN A 1 36.58 31.01 41.18
C GLN A 1 35.47 31.00 42.23
N VAL A 2 34.54 30.04 42.40
CA VAL A 2 33.97 28.88 41.64
C VAL A 2 32.55 28.68 42.27
N ARG A 3 31.43 28.31 41.65
CA ARG A 3 31.02 27.73 40.35
C ARG A 3 29.64 28.29 39.94
N THR A 4 29.25 28.18 38.67
CA THR A 4 27.82 28.01 38.30
C THR A 4 27.52 26.52 38.34
N LEU A 5 26.48 26.08 39.06
CA LEU A 5 25.94 24.73 38.92
C LEU A 5 24.72 24.83 38.02
N MET A 6 24.81 24.21 36.84
CA MET A 6 23.65 24.02 35.97
C MET A 6 22.74 22.97 36.60
N SER A 7 21.46 23.30 36.76
CA SER A 7 20.44 22.29 37.00
C SER A 7 20.39 21.37 35.78
N LEU A 8 20.69 20.07 35.95
CA LEU A 8 20.22 19.08 34.99
C LEU A 8 18.72 18.94 35.19
N GLU A 9 17.93 19.33 34.20
CA GLU A 9 16.53 18.97 34.14
C GLU A 9 16.43 17.48 33.89
N VAL A 10 15.80 16.77 34.83
CA VAL A 10 15.49 15.35 34.66
C VAL A 10 14.26 15.26 33.76
N VAL A 11 14.50 15.06 32.46
CA VAL A 11 13.44 14.73 31.51
C VAL A 11 12.83 13.37 31.93
N PRO A 12 11.50 13.27 32.11
CA PRO A 12 10.89 12.03 32.58
C PRO A 12 10.88 10.98 31.45
N LEU A 13 11.61 9.87 31.63
CA LEU A 13 11.70 8.78 30.64
C LEU A 13 10.32 8.30 30.13
N ALA A 14 9.29 8.35 30.98
CA ALA A 14 7.95 7.87 30.65
C ALA A 14 7.20 8.70 29.59
N SER A 15 7.54 9.98 29.37
CA SER A 15 6.95 10.74 28.24
C SER A 15 7.67 10.42 26.93
N ASN A 16 9.01 10.30 26.98
CA ASN A 16 9.84 10.12 25.79
C ASN A 16 9.50 8.84 25.01
N MET A 17 9.33 7.71 25.70
CA MET A 17 8.96 6.42 25.08
C MET A 17 7.59 6.48 24.38
N SER A 18 6.63 7.25 24.93
CA SER A 18 5.33 7.45 24.29
C SER A 18 5.44 8.32 23.03
N ASP A 19 6.31 9.33 23.05
CA ASP A 19 6.53 10.22 21.90
C ASP A 19 7.26 9.49 20.76
N GLU A 20 8.20 8.60 21.08
CA GLU A 20 8.93 7.74 20.11
C GLU A 20 7.98 6.78 19.38
N ILE A 21 7.08 6.09 20.12
CA ILE A 21 6.03 5.24 19.52
C ILE A 21 5.07 6.08 18.67
N HIS A 22 4.67 7.27 19.11
CA HIS A 22 3.81 8.15 18.29
C HIS A 22 4.49 8.59 17.00
N GLU A 23 5.80 8.87 17.02
CA GLU A 23 6.57 9.20 15.81
C GLU A 23 6.67 7.98 14.86
N LEU A 24 6.89 6.77 15.41
CA LEU A 24 6.91 5.53 14.65
C LEU A 24 5.57 5.24 13.96
N VAL A 25 4.45 5.36 14.69
CA VAL A 25 3.09 5.17 14.15
C VAL A 25 2.80 6.20 13.06
N ARG A 26 3.13 7.48 13.30
CA ARG A 26 2.97 8.56 12.30
C ARG A 26 3.80 8.29 11.05
N PHE A 27 5.05 7.84 11.19
CA PHE A 27 5.90 7.48 10.06
C PHE A 27 5.28 6.34 9.23
N PHE A 28 4.86 5.25 9.86
CA PHE A 28 4.29 4.11 9.13
C PHE A 28 2.93 4.41 8.50
N MET A 29 2.01 5.06 9.21
CA MET A 29 0.64 5.29 8.73
C MET A 29 0.52 6.49 7.78
N ASP A 30 1.19 7.61 8.08
CA ASP A 30 1.02 8.85 7.30
C ASP A 30 2.05 8.97 6.17
N GLU A 31 3.32 8.64 6.43
CA GLU A 31 4.40 8.81 5.43
C GLU A 31 4.60 7.58 4.54
N ILE A 32 4.53 6.38 5.09
CA ILE A 32 4.75 5.12 4.35
C ILE A 32 3.45 4.39 3.98
N ARG A 33 2.30 4.80 4.55
CA ARG A 33 0.96 4.26 4.22
C ARG A 33 0.79 2.76 4.52
N VAL A 34 1.49 2.24 5.52
CA VAL A 34 1.33 0.84 5.98
C VAL A 34 -0.07 0.66 6.60
N ASP A 35 -0.68 -0.49 6.36
CA ASP A 35 -1.98 -0.86 6.92
C ASP A 35 -1.97 -0.80 8.45
N ALA A 36 -2.96 -0.14 9.04
CA ALA A 36 -3.02 0.07 10.50
C ALA A 36 -2.90 -1.23 11.31
N ARG A 37 -3.38 -2.36 10.78
CA ARG A 37 -3.29 -3.67 11.46
C ARG A 37 -1.85 -4.19 11.53
N ILE A 38 -1.04 -3.89 10.52
CA ILE A 38 0.40 -4.17 10.53
C ILE A 38 1.10 -3.25 11.54
N VAL A 39 0.74 -1.96 11.57
CA VAL A 39 1.35 -1.01 12.53
C VAL A 39 1.04 -1.42 13.97
N THR A 40 -0.21 -1.82 14.27
CA THR A 40 -0.59 -2.39 15.57
C THR A 40 0.20 -3.66 15.91
N LEU A 41 0.33 -4.61 14.98
CA LEU A 41 1.17 -5.80 15.18
C LEU A 41 2.62 -5.43 15.54
N MET A 42 3.19 -4.46 14.81
CA MET A 42 4.57 -4.02 15.01
C MET A 42 4.80 -3.31 16.35
N THR A 43 3.86 -2.49 16.82
CA THR A 43 3.98 -1.77 18.10
C THR A 43 3.57 -2.63 19.31
N ASP A 44 2.48 -3.39 19.20
CA ASP A 44 1.85 -4.05 20.35
C ASP A 44 2.35 -5.49 20.55
N GLU A 45 2.63 -6.23 19.46
CA GLU A 45 3.04 -7.65 19.54
C GLU A 45 4.55 -7.83 19.34
N LEU A 46 5.17 -7.10 18.39
CA LEU A 46 6.62 -7.12 18.17
C LEU A 46 7.39 -6.11 19.05
N GLY A 47 6.70 -5.14 19.65
CA GLY A 47 7.28 -4.20 20.61
C GLY A 47 8.26 -3.19 20.00
N PHE A 48 8.07 -2.79 18.74
CA PHE A 48 8.90 -1.76 18.12
C PHE A 48 8.53 -0.38 18.69
N GLU A 49 9.47 0.24 19.39
CA GLU A 49 9.31 1.59 19.95
C GLU A 49 9.82 2.67 18.98
N THR A 50 10.84 2.34 18.16
CA THR A 50 11.48 3.26 17.22
C THR A 50 11.62 2.66 15.81
N ILE A 51 11.87 3.54 14.83
CA ILE A 51 12.21 3.13 13.45
C ILE A 51 13.52 2.34 13.39
N THR A 52 14.41 2.55 14.37
CA THR A 52 15.69 1.85 14.52
C THR A 52 15.47 0.40 14.92
N ASP A 53 14.52 0.10 15.80
CA ASP A 53 14.21 -1.27 16.22
C ASP A 53 13.74 -2.11 15.01
N PHE A 54 12.81 -1.56 14.24
CA PHE A 54 12.37 -2.15 12.97
C PHE A 54 13.53 -2.35 11.96
N ALA A 55 14.42 -1.36 11.84
CA ALA A 55 15.57 -1.43 10.92
C ALA A 55 16.59 -2.52 11.28
N HIS A 56 16.71 -2.84 12.58
CA HIS A 56 17.69 -3.77 13.13
C HIS A 56 17.12 -5.16 13.46
N TYR A 57 15.82 -5.38 13.35
CA TYR A 57 15.18 -6.65 13.66
C TYR A 57 15.58 -7.80 12.70
N TRP A 58 15.84 -7.49 11.41
CA TRP A 58 16.44 -8.43 10.44
C TRP A 58 17.76 -7.92 9.87
N THR A 59 18.66 -8.84 9.49
CA THR A 59 19.80 -8.49 8.62
C THR A 59 19.34 -8.22 7.18
N SER A 60 20.24 -7.71 6.32
CA SER A 60 19.91 -7.44 4.91
C SER A 60 19.47 -8.67 4.12
N ASP A 61 20.01 -9.83 4.46
CA ASP A 61 19.78 -11.07 3.70
C ASP A 61 18.49 -11.77 4.17
N GLU A 62 18.09 -11.55 5.41
CA GLU A 62 16.86 -12.09 6.01
C GLU A 62 15.63 -11.20 5.75
N TYR A 63 15.84 -9.89 5.57
CA TYR A 63 14.80 -8.86 5.55
C TYR A 63 13.54 -9.22 4.72
N GLN A 64 13.72 -9.68 3.47
CA GLN A 64 12.58 -9.92 2.57
C GLN A 64 11.70 -11.06 3.08
N GLN A 65 12.31 -12.17 3.52
CA GLN A 65 11.57 -13.32 4.04
C GLN A 65 10.97 -12.98 5.41
N GLY A 66 11.74 -12.33 6.27
CA GLY A 66 11.30 -11.88 7.60
C GLY A 66 10.06 -11.01 7.54
N VAL A 67 10.03 -9.96 6.70
CA VAL A 67 8.84 -9.10 6.59
C VAL A 67 7.62 -9.82 6.01
N GLU A 68 7.82 -10.77 5.10
CA GLU A 68 6.74 -11.60 4.57
C GLU A 68 6.17 -12.55 5.65
N GLU A 69 7.01 -13.26 6.40
CA GLU A 69 6.63 -14.32 7.34
C GLU A 69 6.29 -13.81 8.75
N ASP A 70 7.08 -12.89 9.31
CA ASP A 70 6.99 -12.41 10.69
C ASP A 70 6.10 -11.16 10.86
N ILE A 71 5.77 -10.46 9.77
CA ILE A 71 4.84 -9.30 9.80
C ILE A 71 3.59 -9.60 8.97
N VAL A 72 3.74 -9.69 7.64
CA VAL A 72 2.57 -9.65 6.73
C VAL A 72 1.74 -10.92 6.85
N ALA A 73 2.35 -12.09 7.04
CA ALA A 73 1.64 -13.35 7.24
C ALA A 73 0.91 -13.45 8.60
N LEU A 74 1.29 -12.64 9.60
CA LEU A 74 0.61 -12.65 10.91
C LEU A 74 -0.72 -11.89 10.87
N VAL A 75 -0.89 -10.93 9.95
CA VAL A 75 -2.13 -10.17 9.81
C VAL A 75 -3.17 -10.98 9.02
N PRO A 76 -4.35 -11.34 9.59
CA PRO A 76 -5.31 -12.26 8.96
C PRO A 76 -5.86 -11.81 7.60
N ALA A 77 -5.77 -10.51 7.29
CA ALA A 77 -6.17 -9.96 5.99
C ALA A 77 -5.21 -10.30 4.84
N PHE A 78 -3.96 -10.64 5.14
CA PHE A 78 -2.90 -10.94 4.17
C PHE A 78 -2.39 -12.39 4.29
N ALA A 79 -2.50 -12.99 5.48
CA ALA A 79 -2.07 -14.35 5.82
C ALA A 79 -2.51 -15.47 4.86
N ARG A 80 -3.63 -15.31 4.15
CA ARG A 80 -4.18 -16.34 3.25
C ARG A 80 -3.34 -16.50 1.97
N ASP A 81 -2.75 -15.42 1.48
CA ASP A 81 -1.99 -15.39 0.22
C ASP A 81 -1.06 -14.17 0.20
N LEU A 82 0.24 -14.40 0.43
CA LEU A 82 1.27 -13.36 0.39
C LEU A 82 1.57 -12.87 -1.05
N SER A 83 1.18 -13.63 -2.07
CA SER A 83 1.28 -13.18 -3.47
C SER A 83 0.17 -12.21 -3.86
N ALA A 84 -0.89 -12.12 -3.04
CA ALA A 84 -1.99 -11.19 -3.25
C ALA A 84 -1.50 -9.73 -3.28
N PRO A 85 -2.11 -8.85 -4.11
CA PRO A 85 -1.63 -7.49 -4.31
C PRO A 85 -1.65 -6.65 -3.05
N GLY A 86 -2.63 -6.87 -2.16
CA GLY A 86 -2.68 -6.22 -0.85
C GLY A 86 -1.47 -6.56 0.00
N ALA A 87 -1.12 -7.85 0.10
CA ALA A 87 0.06 -8.31 0.82
C ALA A 87 1.35 -7.76 0.19
N ARG A 88 1.51 -7.91 -1.13
CA ARG A 88 2.67 -7.37 -1.87
C ARG A 88 2.85 -5.86 -1.71
N LEU A 89 1.76 -5.08 -1.69
CA LEU A 89 1.81 -3.64 -1.48
C LEU A 89 2.34 -3.31 -0.07
N GLN A 90 1.91 -4.04 0.96
CA GLN A 90 2.44 -3.87 2.31
C GLN A 90 3.92 -4.25 2.40
N VAL A 91 4.35 -5.32 1.72
CA VAL A 91 5.77 -5.71 1.63
C VAL A 91 6.61 -4.62 0.94
N SER A 92 6.14 -4.04 -0.19
CA SER A 92 6.81 -2.92 -0.86
C SER A 92 6.92 -1.69 0.05
N ARG A 93 5.90 -1.39 0.86
CA ARG A 93 5.88 -0.27 1.81
C ARG A 93 6.82 -0.47 2.99
N LEU A 94 6.80 -1.64 3.62
CA LEU A 94 7.73 -2.01 4.68
C LEU A 94 9.18 -1.99 4.16
N ARG A 95 9.43 -2.45 2.92
CA ARG A 95 10.74 -2.37 2.27
C ARG A 95 11.21 -0.92 2.15
N ARG A 96 10.35 -0.03 1.68
CA ARG A 96 10.62 1.40 1.60
C ARG A 96 10.89 2.01 2.98
N ALA A 97 10.14 1.66 4.02
CA ALA A 97 10.42 2.09 5.40
C ALA A 97 11.80 1.62 5.89
N TRP A 98 12.17 0.37 5.61
CA TRP A 98 13.43 -0.21 6.09
C TRP A 98 14.63 0.39 5.35
N GLU A 99 14.49 0.67 4.06
CA GLU A 99 15.47 1.42 3.27
C GLU A 99 15.62 2.86 3.80
N VAL A 100 14.52 3.58 4.08
CA VAL A 100 14.54 4.91 4.73
C VAL A 100 15.29 4.87 6.07
N ALA A 101 15.01 3.86 6.89
CA ALA A 101 15.59 3.75 8.24
C ALA A 101 17.08 3.43 8.22
N ARG A 102 17.55 2.58 7.29
CA ARG A 102 18.95 2.13 7.22
C ARG A 102 19.86 3.00 6.38
N LEU A 103 19.34 3.64 5.34
CA LEU A 103 20.13 4.36 4.33
C LEU A 103 19.83 5.87 4.30
N GLY A 104 18.84 6.33 5.07
CA GLY A 104 18.17 7.61 4.85
C GLY A 104 17.17 7.51 3.68
N ARG A 105 16.37 8.55 3.47
CA ARG A 105 15.32 8.56 2.44
C ARG A 105 15.90 8.22 1.05
N PRO A 106 15.53 7.08 0.43
CA PRO A 106 15.90 6.82 -0.96
C PRO A 106 15.19 7.84 -1.86
N PRO A 107 15.81 8.24 -3.00
CA PRO A 107 15.17 9.17 -3.92
C PRO A 107 13.90 8.53 -4.48
N ASP A 108 12.80 9.29 -4.47
CA ASP A 108 11.56 8.87 -5.11
C ASP A 108 11.78 8.62 -6.61
N PRO A 109 11.10 7.63 -7.22
CA PRO A 109 11.04 7.50 -8.66
C PRO A 109 10.60 8.83 -9.28
N PRO A 110 11.32 9.37 -10.28
CA PRO A 110 11.12 10.74 -10.76
C PRO A 110 9.80 10.95 -11.52
N THR A 111 9.11 9.86 -11.85
CA THR A 111 7.86 9.84 -12.62
C THR A 111 7.00 8.68 -12.12
N VAL A 112 5.67 8.87 -12.08
CA VAL A 112 4.70 7.78 -11.87
C VAL A 112 3.96 7.51 -13.18
N ALA A 113 4.23 6.36 -13.80
CA ALA A 113 3.66 5.93 -15.08
C ALA A 113 2.27 5.30 -14.91
N TYR A 114 1.29 5.84 -15.64
CA TYR A 114 -0.11 5.42 -15.64
C TYR A 114 -0.49 4.56 -16.88
N GLY A 115 0.46 3.78 -17.42
CA GLY A 115 0.26 2.97 -18.63
C GLY A 115 0.19 3.74 -19.97
N LEU A 116 0.06 5.07 -19.92
CA LEU A 116 0.42 5.99 -21.00
C LEU A 116 1.52 6.94 -20.51
N LEU A 117 2.25 7.54 -21.45
CA LEU A 117 3.35 8.48 -21.17
C LEU A 117 2.88 9.61 -20.25
N SER A 118 3.33 9.58 -19.00
CA SER A 118 3.10 10.59 -17.98
C SER A 118 4.27 11.56 -17.91
N GLU A 119 4.01 12.86 -17.96
CA GLU A 119 5.00 13.86 -17.57
C GLU A 119 5.27 13.77 -16.05
N PRO A 120 6.48 14.11 -15.57
CA PRO A 120 6.73 14.26 -14.15
C PRO A 120 5.76 15.26 -13.52
N MET A 121 5.27 14.98 -12.31
CA MET A 121 4.40 15.88 -11.54
C MET A 121 5.24 16.60 -10.47
N PRO A 122 5.86 17.77 -10.76
CA PRO A 122 6.83 18.39 -9.86
C PRO A 122 6.21 18.95 -8.57
N ASP A 123 4.92 19.28 -8.59
CA ASP A 123 4.22 19.94 -7.48
C ASP A 123 3.59 18.94 -6.48
N CYS A 124 3.68 17.64 -6.75
CA CYS A 124 3.14 16.58 -5.90
C CYS A 124 4.26 15.69 -5.35
N SER A 125 4.21 15.35 -4.05
CA SER A 125 5.10 14.32 -3.51
C SER A 125 4.70 12.93 -4.01
N TYR A 126 5.67 12.01 -4.09
CA TYR A 126 5.42 10.63 -4.52
C TYR A 126 4.35 9.94 -3.66
N ALA A 127 4.41 10.13 -2.34
CA ALA A 127 3.40 9.63 -1.41
C ALA A 127 2.00 10.25 -1.65
N ALA A 128 1.91 11.54 -2.01
CA ALA A 128 0.64 12.16 -2.35
C ALA A 128 0.04 11.60 -3.66
N VAL A 129 0.89 11.26 -4.65
CA VAL A 129 0.44 10.59 -5.88
C VAL A 129 -0.12 9.20 -5.56
N PHE A 130 0.59 8.38 -4.79
CA PHE A 130 0.10 7.04 -4.43
C PHE A 130 -1.09 7.06 -3.48
N ALA A 131 -1.21 8.05 -2.59
CA ALA A 131 -2.44 8.26 -1.81
C ALA A 131 -3.64 8.64 -2.71
N ALA A 132 -3.42 9.41 -3.78
CA ALA A 132 -4.44 9.69 -4.78
C ALA A 132 -4.79 8.46 -5.63
N VAL A 133 -3.81 7.58 -5.91
CA VAL A 133 -4.04 6.26 -6.53
C VAL A 133 -4.93 5.41 -5.64
N GLU A 134 -4.62 5.26 -4.34
CA GLU A 134 -5.46 4.50 -3.40
C GLU A 134 -6.89 5.02 -3.36
N LEU A 135 -7.05 6.34 -3.22
CA LEU A 135 -8.37 7.00 -3.18
C LEU A 135 -9.14 6.76 -4.47
N ALA A 136 -8.48 6.85 -5.63
CA ALA A 136 -9.12 6.53 -6.91
C ALA A 136 -9.53 5.06 -7.02
N LEU A 137 -8.81 4.13 -6.40
CA LEU A 137 -9.09 2.70 -6.47
C LEU A 137 -10.21 2.26 -5.54
N PHE A 138 -10.14 2.67 -4.27
CA PHE A 138 -11.08 2.24 -3.22
C PHE A 138 -12.30 3.16 -3.09
N GLU A 139 -12.18 4.44 -3.49
CA GLU A 139 -13.25 5.44 -3.42
C GLU A 139 -13.48 6.14 -4.79
N PRO A 140 -13.65 5.39 -5.90
CA PRO A 140 -13.67 5.94 -7.26
C PRO A 140 -14.74 7.02 -7.48
N TRP A 141 -15.87 6.96 -6.77
CA TRP A 141 -16.96 7.96 -6.83
C TRP A 141 -16.54 9.37 -6.39
N ARG A 142 -15.39 9.51 -5.71
CA ARG A 142 -14.82 10.82 -5.33
C ARG A 142 -14.05 11.50 -6.46
N VAL A 143 -13.66 10.76 -7.50
CA VAL A 143 -12.78 11.24 -8.59
C VAL A 143 -13.25 10.89 -10.00
N ILE A 144 -14.25 10.01 -10.16
CA ILE A 144 -14.88 9.61 -11.42
C ILE A 144 -16.41 9.61 -11.23
N ASP A 145 -17.16 9.95 -12.28
CA ASP A 145 -18.63 9.83 -12.33
C ASP A 145 -19.08 8.36 -12.33
N VAL A 146 -19.20 7.78 -11.14
CA VAL A 146 -19.67 6.40 -10.91
C VAL A 146 -20.70 6.32 -9.77
N ASP A 147 -21.56 5.32 -9.83
CA ASP A 147 -22.52 4.97 -8.77
C ASP A 147 -21.76 4.34 -7.58
N GLU A 148 -21.63 5.08 -6.48
CA GLU A 148 -20.98 4.65 -5.22
C GLU A 148 -21.48 3.28 -4.75
N ALA A 149 -22.78 3.03 -4.82
CA ALA A 149 -23.40 1.77 -4.36
C ALA A 149 -23.09 0.57 -5.28
N SER A 150 -22.50 0.81 -6.47
CA SER A 150 -22.09 -0.24 -7.42
C SER A 150 -20.61 -0.63 -7.30
N CYS A 151 -19.83 0.12 -6.52
CA CYS A 151 -18.38 -0.03 -6.48
C CYS A 151 -17.95 -1.20 -5.59
N THR A 152 -17.23 -2.16 -6.15
CA THR A 152 -16.57 -3.24 -5.40
C THR A 152 -15.10 -3.33 -5.78
N VAL A 153 -14.25 -3.65 -4.80
CA VAL A 153 -12.81 -3.89 -5.00
C VAL A 153 -12.45 -5.21 -4.36
N ASP A 154 -11.96 -6.14 -5.16
CA ASP A 154 -11.55 -7.48 -4.78
C ASP A 154 -10.04 -7.63 -5.05
N TYR A 155 -9.30 -8.25 -4.13
CA TYR A 155 -7.88 -8.56 -4.38
C TYR A 155 -7.78 -9.90 -5.10
N CYS A 156 -7.16 -9.95 -6.28
CA CYS A 156 -7.00 -11.17 -7.08
C CYS A 156 -5.53 -11.47 -7.38
N GLU A 157 -5.24 -12.65 -7.93
CA GLU A 157 -3.88 -12.98 -8.38
C GLU A 157 -3.43 -12.00 -9.48
N GLY A 158 -2.30 -11.32 -9.24
CA GLY A 158 -1.69 -10.38 -10.19
C GLY A 158 -2.23 -8.94 -10.23
N GLY A 159 -3.27 -8.58 -9.46
CA GLY A 159 -3.79 -7.21 -9.38
C GLY A 159 -5.01 -7.08 -8.47
N LEU A 160 -5.47 -5.87 -8.17
CA LEU A 160 -6.81 -5.69 -7.62
C LEU A 160 -7.82 -5.66 -8.79
N GLU A 161 -9.01 -6.21 -8.59
CA GLU A 161 -10.12 -6.09 -9.53
C GLU A 161 -11.14 -5.09 -8.97
N ARG A 162 -11.39 -4.04 -9.73
CA ARG A 162 -12.36 -2.98 -9.42
C ARG A 162 -13.55 -3.10 -10.36
N ARG A 163 -14.74 -3.28 -9.81
CA ARG A 163 -16.02 -3.23 -10.52
C ARG A 163 -16.74 -1.93 -10.16
N MET A 164 -17.30 -1.24 -11.14
CA MET A 164 -18.00 0.04 -10.97
C MET A 164 -19.02 0.25 -12.09
N ARG A 165 -20.07 1.02 -11.83
CA ARG A 165 -21.05 1.45 -12.84
C ARG A 165 -20.89 2.94 -13.12
N LEU A 166 -20.67 3.31 -14.38
CA LEU A 166 -20.56 4.71 -14.81
C LEU A 166 -21.90 5.44 -14.63
N GLY A 167 -21.89 6.62 -13.99
CA GLY A 167 -23.10 7.39 -13.70
C GLY A 167 -23.83 7.85 -14.98
N SER A 168 -23.08 8.44 -15.91
CA SER A 168 -23.57 8.95 -17.18
C SER A 168 -24.14 7.92 -18.17
N SER A 169 -23.71 6.65 -18.14
CA SER A 169 -24.15 5.63 -19.10
C SER A 169 -24.83 4.40 -18.49
N GLY A 170 -24.76 4.22 -17.17
CA GLY A 170 -25.18 2.99 -16.50
C GLY A 170 -24.37 1.74 -16.86
N THR A 171 -23.27 1.89 -17.61
CA THR A 171 -22.42 0.78 -18.06
C THR A 171 -21.59 0.24 -16.90
N GLU A 172 -21.60 -1.08 -16.71
CA GLU A 172 -20.69 -1.76 -15.80
C GLU A 172 -19.31 -1.88 -16.43
N VAL A 173 -18.29 -1.49 -15.67
CA VAL A 173 -16.88 -1.54 -16.02
C VAL A 173 -16.18 -2.37 -14.95
N ILE A 174 -15.45 -3.39 -15.40
CA ILE A 174 -14.56 -4.20 -14.56
C ILE A 174 -13.14 -3.93 -15.06
N GLU A 175 -12.22 -3.65 -14.14
CA GLU A 175 -10.82 -3.36 -14.41
C GLU A 175 -9.93 -4.14 -13.46
N ARG A 176 -8.85 -4.71 -13.98
CA ARG A 176 -7.72 -5.17 -13.18
C ARG A 176 -6.70 -4.04 -13.09
N VAL A 177 -6.32 -3.67 -11.88
CA VAL A 177 -5.30 -2.64 -11.63
C VAL A 177 -4.09 -3.25 -10.92
N ILE A 178 -2.91 -2.98 -11.46
CA ILE A 178 -1.63 -3.44 -10.90
C ILE A 178 -0.89 -2.21 -10.36
N VAL A 179 -0.69 -2.16 -9.05
CA VAL A 179 0.05 -1.10 -8.37
C VAL A 179 1.46 -1.61 -8.07
N ARG A 180 2.48 -0.84 -8.48
CA ARG A 180 3.90 -1.10 -8.23
C ARG A 180 4.55 0.18 -7.69
N GLU A 181 4.29 0.42 -6.41
CA GLU A 181 4.78 1.59 -5.67
C GLU A 181 6.32 1.59 -5.53
N GLU A 182 6.98 0.45 -5.75
CA GLU A 182 8.44 0.31 -5.80
C GLU A 182 9.11 0.93 -7.04
N VAL A 183 8.40 1.03 -8.18
CA VAL A 183 8.97 1.53 -9.46
C VAL A 183 8.19 2.69 -10.07
N GLY A 184 7.17 3.21 -9.37
CA GLY A 184 6.33 4.30 -9.87
C GLY A 184 5.45 3.87 -11.03
N GLU A 185 4.81 2.70 -10.97
CA GLU A 185 3.98 2.20 -12.06
C GLU A 185 2.57 1.79 -11.57
N VAL A 186 1.54 2.26 -12.27
CA VAL A 186 0.14 1.87 -12.06
C VAL A 186 -0.48 1.51 -13.40
N ILE A 187 -0.86 0.25 -13.57
CA ILE A 187 -1.39 -0.29 -14.83
C ILE A 187 -2.88 -0.56 -14.66
N PHE A 188 -3.72 0.14 -15.43
CA PHE A 188 -5.16 -0.11 -15.53
C PHE A 188 -5.44 -0.97 -16.77
N GLN A 189 -6.02 -2.15 -16.59
CA GLN A 189 -6.43 -3.04 -17.67
C GLN A 189 -7.95 -3.25 -17.58
N LYS A 190 -8.68 -2.92 -18.64
CA LYS A 190 -10.09 -3.31 -18.74
C LYS A 190 -10.18 -4.83 -18.71
N PHE A 191 -10.96 -5.36 -17.78
CA PHE A 191 -11.24 -6.80 -17.70
C PHE A 191 -12.41 -7.10 -18.62
N GLU A 192 -12.17 -7.91 -19.66
CA GLU A 192 -13.26 -8.50 -20.44
C GLU A 192 -13.56 -9.88 -19.85
N GLU A 193 -14.72 -10.01 -19.18
CA GLU A 193 -15.26 -11.34 -18.89
C GLU A 193 -15.36 -12.11 -20.21
N ALA A 194 -14.69 -13.26 -20.27
CA ALA A 194 -14.72 -14.14 -21.43
C ALA A 194 -16.18 -14.53 -21.69
N THR A 195 -16.81 -13.86 -22.67
CA THR A 195 -18.23 -14.02 -22.95
C THR A 195 -18.51 -15.49 -23.20
N GLY A 196 -19.30 -16.10 -22.32
CA GLY A 196 -19.57 -17.53 -22.34
C GLY A 196 -20.17 -17.94 -23.68
N GLY A 197 -19.32 -18.48 -24.55
CA GLY A 197 -19.67 -18.89 -25.90
C GLY A 197 -20.60 -20.09 -25.88
N ALA A 198 -21.89 -19.85 -25.64
CA ALA A 198 -22.96 -20.83 -25.77
C ALA A 198 -23.18 -21.14 -27.26
N GLN A 199 -22.18 -21.77 -27.90
CA GLN A 199 -22.24 -22.19 -29.29
C GLN A 199 -23.03 -23.50 -29.40
N GLY A 200 -24.31 -23.40 -29.04
CA GLY A 200 -25.34 -24.40 -29.31
C GLY A 200 -25.46 -24.57 -30.83
N ARG A 201 -24.72 -25.52 -31.38
CA ARG A 201 -24.70 -25.85 -32.81
C ARG A 201 -26.05 -26.43 -33.22
N ALA A 202 -27.00 -25.55 -33.54
CA ALA A 202 -28.26 -25.92 -34.18
C ALA A 202 -27.94 -26.68 -35.47
N ARG A 203 -28.24 -27.98 -35.47
CA ARG A 203 -28.01 -28.87 -36.60
C ARG A 203 -29.14 -28.59 -37.61
N PRO A 204 -28.85 -28.17 -38.86
CA PRO A 204 -29.89 -27.98 -39.85
C PRO A 204 -30.57 -29.33 -40.13
N ALA A 205 -31.89 -29.34 -40.08
CA ALA A 205 -32.68 -30.49 -40.50
C ALA A 205 -32.69 -30.52 -42.04
N THR A 206 -32.01 -31.50 -42.62
CA THR A 206 -32.19 -31.84 -44.03
C THR A 206 -33.50 -32.62 -44.19
N GLY A 207 -34.38 -32.11 -45.06
CA GLY A 207 -35.40 -32.94 -45.73
C GLY A 207 -34.84 -33.64 -46.95
#